data_AF-A0A2S7YS57-F1
#
_entry.id   AF-A0A2S7YS57-F1
#
_cell.length_a   1.000
_cell.length_b   1.000
_cell.length_c   1.000
_cell.angle_alpha   90.00
_cell.angle_beta   90.00
_cell.angle_gamma   90.00
#
_symmetry.space_group_name_H-M   'P 1'
#
loop_
_entity.id
_entity.type
_entity.pdbx_description
1 polymer ?
#
loop_
_entity_poly.entity_id
_entity_poly.type
_entity_poly.pdbx_seq_one_letter_code
_entity_poly.pdbx_strand_id
1 'polypeptide(L)'
;MKRVTKLIFIIMSLIATAIVFAGCGSITAEDLTGEYILVDHGKETKEDGKKYYLMIKEKDTFFENKPAIEIRFTKQRYNKNLDRYYYTNSDFYVDAKTLKEFDRQFRQFTLNDDKTIVIDDIQYKKISNNNVNLNDTNYTDNDIYKELDVPREVIYY
;
A
#
# COMPACT_ATOMS: atom_id res chain seq x y z
N MET A 1 3.50 54.36 6.27
CA MET A 1 4.35 53.17 6.52
C MET A 1 5.52 53.20 5.54
N LYS A 2 6.77 53.20 6.02
CA LYS A 2 7.97 53.33 5.18
C LYS A 2 8.05 52.14 4.22
N ARG A 3 8.52 52.35 2.98
CA ARG A 3 8.61 51.32 1.91
C ARG A 3 9.25 50.01 2.39
N VAL A 4 10.17 50.10 3.36
CA VAL A 4 10.86 48.97 4.00
C VAL A 4 9.89 48.03 4.77
N THR A 5 8.92 48.57 5.50
CA THR A 5 7.95 47.75 6.27
C THR A 5 7.05 46.92 5.36
N LYS A 6 6.70 47.45 4.19
CA LYS A 6 5.87 46.76 3.19
C LYS A 6 6.64 45.62 2.50
N LEU A 7 7.94 45.82 2.26
CA LEU A 7 8.82 44.81 1.65
C LEU A 7 9.04 43.61 2.57
N ILE A 8 9.27 43.85 3.87
CA ILE A 8 9.44 42.79 4.88
C ILE A 8 8.18 41.92 4.98
N PHE A 9 6.99 42.55 4.94
CA PHE A 9 5.72 41.81 4.97
C PHE A 9 5.50 40.92 3.74
N ILE A 10 5.86 41.39 2.55
CA ILE A 10 5.76 40.59 1.32
C ILE A 10 6.71 39.39 1.37
N ILE A 11 7.95 39.59 1.83
CA ILE A 11 8.94 38.52 1.95
C ILE A 11 8.50 37.48 2.99
N MET A 12 8.03 37.91 4.17
CA MET A 12 7.50 36.96 5.16
C MET A 12 6.25 36.23 4.68
N SER A 13 5.37 36.89 3.92
CA SER A 13 4.18 36.26 3.33
C SER A 13 4.54 35.20 2.28
N LEU A 14 5.60 35.43 1.49
CA LEU A 14 6.10 34.47 0.50
C LEU A 14 6.79 33.26 1.16
N ILE A 15 7.54 33.50 2.24
CA ILE A 15 8.16 32.43 3.02
C ILE A 15 7.07 31.61 3.73
N ALA A 16 6.03 32.26 4.26
CA ALA A 16 4.90 31.58 4.87
C ALA A 16 4.14 30.71 3.86
N THR A 17 3.85 31.17 2.63
CA THR A 17 3.24 30.32 1.60
C THR A 17 4.17 29.18 1.16
N ALA A 18 5.48 29.39 1.06
CA ALA A 18 6.43 28.32 0.77
C ALA A 18 6.46 27.24 1.86
N ILE A 19 6.32 27.61 3.14
CA ILE A 19 6.22 26.67 4.26
C ILE A 19 4.85 25.98 4.31
N VAL A 20 3.76 26.64 3.89
CA VAL A 20 2.43 25.99 3.78
C VAL A 20 2.41 24.93 2.68
N PHE A 21 3.18 25.10 1.59
CA PHE A 21 3.36 24.06 0.56
C PHE A 21 4.42 23.00 0.90
N ALA A 22 5.39 23.30 1.78
CA ALA A 22 6.38 22.34 2.26
C ALA A 22 5.98 21.62 3.58
N GLY A 23 4.88 22.06 4.21
CA GLY A 23 4.42 21.62 5.53
C GLY A 23 3.47 20.42 5.54
N CYS A 24 3.17 19.83 4.38
CA CYS A 24 2.53 18.52 4.28
C CYS A 24 3.59 17.59 3.68
N GLY A 25 4.34 16.88 4.52
CA GLY A 25 5.35 15.92 4.05
C GLY A 25 4.68 14.97 3.06
N SER A 26 5.11 15.01 1.79
CA SER A 26 4.57 14.14 0.75
C SER A 26 4.83 12.69 1.15
N ILE A 27 3.76 11.92 1.36
CA ILE A 27 3.85 10.50 1.66
C ILE A 27 4.57 9.78 0.53
N THR A 28 5.58 8.98 0.87
CA THR A 28 6.34 8.15 -0.06
C THR A 28 5.79 6.72 -0.08
N ALA A 29 6.13 5.94 -1.11
CA ALA A 29 5.73 4.53 -1.15
C ALA A 29 6.36 3.75 0.03
N GLU A 30 7.56 4.14 0.46
CA GLU A 30 8.26 3.59 1.60
C GLU A 30 7.48 3.79 2.91
N ASP A 31 6.86 4.96 3.07
CA ASP A 31 6.00 5.27 4.23
C ASP A 31 4.76 4.39 4.29
N LEU A 32 4.31 3.82 3.16
CA LEU A 32 3.20 2.88 3.10
C LEU A 32 3.64 1.45 3.44
N THR A 33 4.92 1.10 3.26
CA THR A 33 5.34 -0.29 3.50
C THR A 33 5.19 -0.69 4.97
N GLY A 34 4.73 -1.91 5.24
CA GLY A 34 4.61 -2.42 6.60
C GLY A 34 3.43 -3.37 6.80
N GLU A 35 3.07 -3.56 8.06
CA GLU A 35 2.00 -4.43 8.50
C GLU A 35 0.70 -3.67 8.67
N TYR A 36 -0.40 -4.31 8.27
CA TYR A 36 -1.73 -3.74 8.22
C TYR A 36 -2.72 -4.60 9.02
N ILE A 37 -3.80 -3.96 9.45
CA ILE A 37 -4.97 -4.62 10.03
C ILE A 37 -6.20 -4.29 9.20
N LEU A 38 -7.10 -5.25 9.06
CA LEU A 38 -8.41 -5.06 8.46
C LEU A 38 -9.23 -4.07 9.30
N VAL A 39 -9.94 -3.16 8.65
CA VAL A 39 -10.90 -2.27 9.29
C VAL A 39 -12.28 -2.60 8.74
N ASP A 40 -13.16 -3.08 9.62
CA ASP A 40 -14.54 -3.41 9.29
C ASP A 40 -15.48 -2.50 10.08
N HIS A 41 -16.36 -1.76 9.40
CA HIS A 41 -17.25 -0.76 10.01
C HIS A 41 -16.52 0.20 10.99
N GLY A 42 -15.31 0.64 10.63
CA GLY A 42 -14.49 1.54 11.44
C GLY A 42 -13.79 0.88 12.65
N LYS A 43 -13.89 -0.44 12.79
CA LYS A 43 -13.24 -1.20 13.87
C LYS A 43 -12.12 -2.07 13.33
N GLU A 44 -10.96 -1.98 13.97
CA GLU A 44 -9.84 -2.87 13.72
C GLU A 44 -10.24 -4.32 14.01
N THR A 45 -10.14 -5.17 13.00
CA THR A 45 -10.56 -6.56 13.05
C THR A 45 -9.34 -7.46 12.87
N LYS A 46 -9.07 -8.30 13.86
CA LYS A 46 -8.04 -9.33 13.78
C LYS A 46 -8.68 -10.63 13.32
N GLU A 47 -8.09 -11.23 12.31
CA GLU A 47 -8.47 -12.55 11.84
C GLU A 47 -7.41 -13.56 12.27
N ASP A 48 -7.83 -14.61 12.95
CA ASP A 48 -6.90 -15.62 13.46
C ASP A 48 -6.12 -16.29 12.31
N GLY A 49 -4.80 -16.43 12.52
CA GLY A 49 -3.89 -17.00 11.52
C GLY A 49 -3.72 -16.18 10.23
N LYS A 50 -4.19 -14.91 10.18
CA LYS A 50 -4.01 -14.01 9.03
C LYS A 50 -3.22 -12.76 9.39
N LYS A 51 -2.35 -12.34 8.48
CA LYS A 51 -1.63 -11.07 8.57
C LYS A 51 -1.59 -10.38 7.21
N TYR A 52 -1.53 -9.06 7.23
CA TYR A 52 -1.58 -8.23 6.02
C TYR A 52 -0.34 -7.37 5.92
N TYR A 53 0.26 -7.34 4.73
CA TYR A 53 1.47 -6.55 4.50
C TYR A 53 1.37 -5.81 3.18
N LEU A 54 1.91 -4.59 3.14
CA LEU A 54 2.15 -3.84 1.91
C LEU A 54 3.66 -3.68 1.74
N MET A 55 4.17 -3.95 0.54
CA MET A 55 5.59 -3.83 0.22
C MET A 55 5.77 -3.26 -1.18
N ILE A 56 6.94 -2.67 -1.41
CA ILE A 56 7.35 -2.28 -2.75
C ILE A 56 7.94 -3.50 -3.44
N LYS A 57 7.39 -3.87 -4.59
CA LYS A 57 7.90 -4.94 -5.45
C LYS A 57 8.92 -4.41 -6.44
N GLU A 58 8.64 -3.26 -7.07
CA GLU A 58 9.54 -2.60 -8.00
C GLU A 58 9.37 -1.07 -7.95
N LYS A 59 10.46 -0.30 -7.84
CA LYS A 59 10.40 1.18 -7.72
C LYS A 59 10.48 1.92 -9.04
N ASP A 60 11.25 1.39 -9.98
CA ASP A 60 11.66 2.09 -11.20
C ASP A 60 11.03 1.40 -12.41
N THR A 61 9.69 1.31 -12.41
CA THR A 61 8.94 0.61 -13.45
C THR A 61 8.06 1.58 -14.24
N PHE A 62 7.38 1.04 -15.26
CA PHE A 62 6.48 1.81 -16.10
C PHE A 62 5.15 1.07 -16.28
N PHE A 63 4.05 1.80 -16.14
CA PHE A 63 2.71 1.33 -16.48
C PHE A 63 2.07 2.32 -17.45
N GLU A 64 1.55 1.81 -18.58
CA GLU A 64 1.02 2.66 -19.67
C GLU A 64 1.96 3.80 -20.11
N ASN A 65 3.27 3.50 -20.21
CA ASN A 65 4.34 4.46 -20.55
C ASN A 65 4.51 5.63 -19.56
N LYS A 66 3.99 5.49 -18.34
CA LYS A 66 4.17 6.46 -17.25
C LYS A 66 5.04 5.85 -16.15
N PRO A 67 5.92 6.64 -15.51
CA PRO A 67 6.68 6.18 -14.35
C PRO A 67 5.76 5.67 -13.25
N ALA A 68 6.04 4.49 -12.73
CA ALA A 68 5.22 3.82 -11.75
C ALA A 68 6.08 3.11 -10.70
N ILE A 69 5.45 2.82 -9.57
CA ILE A 69 5.95 1.90 -8.54
C ILE A 69 4.99 0.71 -8.54
N GLU A 70 5.52 -0.50 -8.60
CA GLU A 70 4.75 -1.71 -8.37
C GLU A 70 4.77 -2.02 -6.87
N ILE A 71 3.60 -2.01 -6.25
CA ILE A 71 3.39 -2.38 -4.85
C ILE A 71 2.68 -3.73 -4.77
N ARG A 72 3.02 -4.52 -3.76
CA ARG A 72 2.39 -5.80 -3.46
C ARG A 72 1.67 -5.71 -2.12
N PHE A 73 0.37 -5.94 -2.13
CA PHE A 73 -0.39 -6.26 -0.94
C PHE A 73 -0.47 -7.78 -0.80
N THR A 74 -0.06 -8.31 0.35
CA THR A 74 -0.05 -9.74 0.61
C THR A 74 -0.85 -10.10 1.85
N LYS A 75 -1.63 -11.18 1.73
CA LYS A 75 -2.38 -11.81 2.81
C LYS A 75 -1.62 -13.08 3.21
N GLN A 76 -0.92 -13.05 4.34
CA GLN A 76 -0.31 -14.23 4.93
C GLN A 76 -1.38 -15.09 5.60
N ARG A 77 -1.29 -16.41 5.41
CA ARG A 77 -2.16 -17.41 6.03
C ARG A 77 -1.33 -18.59 6.50
N TYR A 78 -1.75 -19.24 7.58
CA TYR A 78 -1.11 -20.45 8.08
C TYR A 78 -1.86 -21.70 7.62
N ASN A 79 -1.14 -22.67 7.03
CA ASN A 79 -1.68 -23.99 6.71
C ASN A 79 -1.24 -24.99 7.80
N LYS A 80 -2.21 -25.56 8.52
CA LYS A 80 -1.95 -26.52 9.61
C LYS A 80 -1.48 -27.89 9.13
N ASN A 81 -1.85 -28.32 7.92
CA ASN A 81 -1.49 -29.64 7.40
C ASN A 81 -0.02 -29.70 6.98
N LEU A 82 0.50 -28.60 6.45
CA LEU A 82 1.90 -28.46 6.00
C LEU A 82 2.78 -27.74 7.02
N ASP A 83 2.23 -27.31 8.17
CA ASP A 83 2.91 -26.50 9.18
C ASP A 83 3.70 -25.32 8.57
N ARG A 84 3.04 -24.57 7.69
CA ARG A 84 3.72 -23.53 6.90
C ARG A 84 2.81 -22.34 6.58
N TYR A 85 3.39 -21.15 6.56
CA TYR A 85 2.75 -19.95 6.06
C TYR A 85 2.78 -19.89 4.54
N TYR A 86 1.69 -19.41 3.93
CA TYR A 86 1.57 -19.13 2.51
C TYR A 86 0.88 -17.78 2.29
N TYR A 87 0.94 -17.29 1.05
CA TYR A 87 0.56 -15.93 0.73
C TYR A 87 -0.43 -15.86 -0.43
N THR A 88 -1.36 -14.90 -0.35
CA THR A 88 -2.16 -14.46 -1.49
C THR A 88 -1.77 -13.04 -1.83
N ASN A 89 -1.19 -12.83 -3.01
CA ASN A 89 -0.63 -11.56 -3.43
C ASN A 89 -1.58 -10.80 -4.36
N SER A 90 -1.50 -9.48 -4.27
CA SER A 90 -2.24 -8.52 -5.08
C SER A 90 -1.25 -7.43 -5.45
N ASP A 91 -0.87 -7.37 -6.72
CA ASP A 91 0.11 -6.41 -7.21
C ASP A 91 -0.61 -5.26 -7.90
N PHE A 92 -0.16 -4.03 -7.65
CA PHE A 92 -0.74 -2.80 -8.17
C PHE A 92 0.35 -1.88 -8.68
N TYR A 93 0.08 -1.17 -9.76
CA TYR A 93 0.90 -0.06 -10.22
C TYR A 93 0.33 1.24 -9.67
N VAL A 94 1.18 2.07 -9.08
CA VAL A 94 0.82 3.42 -8.63
C VAL A 94 1.74 4.45 -9.28
N ASP A 95 1.21 5.63 -9.54
CA ASP A 95 1.98 6.76 -10.05
C ASP A 95 3.10 7.11 -9.06
N ALA A 96 4.34 7.19 -9.55
CA ALA A 96 5.52 7.33 -8.69
C ALA A 96 5.56 8.64 -7.87
N LYS A 97 4.77 9.65 -8.24
CA LYS A 97 4.72 10.95 -7.53
C LYS A 97 3.53 11.07 -6.60
N THR A 98 2.37 10.56 -7.02
CA THR A 98 1.09 10.76 -6.34
C THR A 98 0.62 9.54 -5.57
N LEU A 99 1.22 8.37 -5.82
CA LEU A 99 0.82 7.06 -5.30
C LEU A 99 -0.63 6.66 -5.62
N LYS A 100 -1.25 7.35 -6.59
CA LYS A 100 -2.58 7.00 -7.09
C LYS A 100 -2.48 5.85 -8.08
N GLU A 101 -3.46 4.96 -8.06
CA GLU A 101 -3.58 3.91 -9.05
C GLU A 101 -3.87 4.45 -10.46
N PHE A 102 -3.57 3.64 -11.46
CA PHE A 102 -3.97 3.89 -12.86
C PHE A 102 -5.36 3.31 -13.16
N ASP A 103 -6.14 3.98 -14.03
CA ASP A 103 -7.55 3.67 -14.35
C ASP A 103 -7.81 2.25 -14.89
N ARG A 104 -6.81 1.56 -15.43
CA ARG A 104 -6.96 0.27 -16.14
C ARG A 104 -6.52 -0.96 -15.36
N GLN A 105 -6.63 -0.93 -14.03
CA GLN A 105 -6.26 -2.07 -13.20
C GLN A 105 -7.46 -2.97 -12.90
N PHE A 106 -7.20 -4.28 -12.83
CA PHE A 106 -8.23 -5.29 -12.56
C PHE A 106 -8.82 -5.19 -11.15
N ARG A 107 -8.07 -4.59 -10.23
CA ARG A 107 -8.40 -4.43 -8.82
C ARG A 107 -8.13 -3.00 -8.41
N GLN A 108 -8.91 -2.51 -7.45
CA GLN A 108 -8.83 -1.12 -7.02
C GLN A 108 -7.89 -0.99 -5.83
N PHE A 109 -7.02 0.00 -5.87
CA PHE A 109 -6.15 0.44 -4.79
C PHE A 109 -6.32 1.95 -4.59
N THR A 110 -6.82 2.34 -3.43
CA THR A 110 -6.97 3.74 -3.04
C THR A 110 -6.18 4.03 -1.77
N LEU A 111 -5.46 5.16 -1.78
CA LEU A 111 -4.85 5.75 -0.60
C LEU A 111 -5.72 6.92 -0.11
N ASN A 112 -6.26 6.80 1.10
CA ASN A 112 -7.07 7.85 1.73
C ASN A 112 -6.18 8.91 2.40
N ASP A 113 -6.77 10.09 2.65
CA ASP A 113 -6.09 11.22 3.31
C ASP A 113 -5.56 10.88 4.71
N ASP A 114 -6.23 9.95 5.41
CA ASP A 114 -5.81 9.44 6.73
C ASP A 114 -4.73 8.35 6.64
N LYS A 115 -4.17 8.12 5.45
CA LYS A 115 -3.15 7.12 5.14
C LYS A 115 -3.62 5.67 5.31
N THR A 116 -4.93 5.46 5.39
CA THR A 116 -5.50 4.11 5.23
C THR A 116 -5.51 3.74 3.75
N ILE A 117 -5.38 2.44 3.48
CA ILE A 117 -5.50 1.91 2.12
C ILE A 117 -6.85 1.22 1.98
N VAL A 118 -7.44 1.30 0.80
CA VAL A 118 -8.65 0.56 0.42
C VAL A 118 -8.31 -0.30 -0.77
N ILE A 119 -8.59 -1.61 -0.65
CA ILE A 119 -8.39 -2.58 -1.72
C ILE A 119 -9.71 -3.29 -1.98
N ASP A 120 -10.28 -3.12 -3.16
CA ASP A 120 -11.61 -3.62 -3.56
C ASP A 120 -12.68 -3.38 -2.47
N ASP A 121 -12.87 -2.10 -2.12
CA ASP A 121 -13.80 -1.63 -1.07
C ASP A 121 -13.50 -2.11 0.37
N ILE A 122 -12.39 -2.83 0.58
CA ILE A 122 -11.97 -3.28 1.91
C ILE A 122 -10.89 -2.35 2.46
N GLN A 123 -11.14 -1.76 3.62
CA GLN A 123 -10.22 -0.83 4.26
C GLN A 123 -9.18 -1.55 5.13
N TYR A 124 -7.94 -1.06 5.08
CA TYR A 124 -6.84 -1.50 5.94
C TYR A 124 -6.09 -0.32 6.54
N LYS A 125 -5.70 -0.46 7.80
CA LYS A 125 -4.93 0.54 8.54
C LYS A 125 -3.54 0.00 8.85
N LYS A 126 -2.52 0.82 8.59
CA LYS A 126 -1.13 0.47 8.93
C LYS A 126 -0.96 0.46 10.45
N ILE A 127 -0.37 -0.60 10.98
CA ILE A 127 -0.16 -0.80 12.42
C ILE A 127 1.32 -0.88 12.80
N SER A 128 2.21 -1.21 11.85
CA SER A 128 3.65 -1.23 12.11
C SER A 128 4.44 -1.09 10.80
N ASN A 129 5.74 -0.81 10.92
CA ASN A 129 6.69 -0.86 9.79
C ASN A 129 7.25 -2.27 9.57
N ASN A 130 6.81 -3.28 10.35
CA ASN A 130 7.28 -4.65 10.16
C ASN A 130 6.79 -5.17 8.82
N ASN A 131 7.62 -5.95 8.16
CA ASN A 131 7.26 -6.54 6.88
C ASN A 131 7.82 -7.96 6.77
N VAL A 132 7.27 -8.72 5.83
CA VAL A 132 7.83 -10.01 5.41
C VAL A 132 8.83 -9.80 4.29
N ASN A 133 9.70 -10.78 4.04
CA ASN A 133 10.58 -10.72 2.87
C ASN A 133 9.74 -10.92 1.60
N LEU A 134 9.98 -10.10 0.58
CA LEU A 134 9.30 -10.21 -0.71
C LEU A 134 9.42 -11.63 -1.30
N ASN A 135 10.57 -12.28 -1.12
CA ASN A 135 10.78 -13.64 -1.63
C ASN A 135 9.91 -14.69 -0.93
N ASP A 136 9.61 -14.52 0.36
CA ASP A 136 8.75 -15.44 1.09
C ASP A 136 7.32 -15.44 0.52
N THR A 137 6.90 -14.29 -0.03
CA THR A 137 5.57 -14.14 -0.63
C THR A 137 5.37 -14.96 -1.90
N ASN A 138 6.43 -15.58 -2.44
CA ASN A 138 6.33 -16.45 -3.61
C ASN A 138 5.79 -17.85 -3.28
N TYR A 139 5.71 -18.22 -1.99
CA TYR A 139 5.02 -19.44 -1.57
C TYR A 139 3.52 -19.17 -1.41
N THR A 140 2.74 -19.59 -2.40
CA THR A 140 1.35 -19.17 -2.59
C THR A 140 0.35 -20.27 -2.24
N ASP A 141 -0.94 -19.95 -2.31
CA ASP A 141 -2.02 -20.93 -2.22
C ASP A 141 -1.90 -22.03 -3.28
N ASN A 142 -1.40 -21.71 -4.48
CA ASN A 142 -1.11 -22.72 -5.50
C ASN A 142 -0.11 -23.78 -5.05
N ASP A 143 0.90 -23.39 -4.28
CA ASP A 143 1.92 -24.32 -3.79
C ASP A 143 1.34 -25.23 -2.71
N ILE A 144 0.46 -24.70 -1.86
CA ILE A 144 -0.34 -25.49 -0.92
C ILE A 144 -1.19 -26.54 -1.65
N TYR A 145 -1.94 -26.15 -2.68
CA TYR A 145 -2.79 -27.09 -3.43
C TYR A 145 -1.97 -28.20 -4.10
N LYS A 146 -0.82 -27.85 -4.69
CA LYS A 146 0.09 -28.82 -5.29
C LYS A 146 0.68 -29.79 -4.27
N GLU A 147 1.15 -29.30 -3.12
CA GLU A 147 1.75 -30.14 -2.08
C GLU A 147 0.74 -31.05 -1.39
N LEU A 148 -0.51 -30.60 -1.25
CA LEU A 148 -1.60 -31.41 -0.68
C LEU A 148 -2.30 -32.32 -1.69
N ASP A 149 -1.95 -32.25 -2.97
CA ASP A 149 -2.63 -32.95 -4.08
C ASP A 149 -4.16 -32.71 -4.09
N VAL A 150 -4.57 -31.47 -3.79
CA VAL A 150 -5.98 -31.08 -3.75
C VAL A 150 -6.31 -30.28 -5.02
N PRO A 151 -7.33 -30.66 -5.81
CA PRO A 151 -7.73 -29.92 -6.98
C PRO A 151 -8.22 -28.52 -6.60
N ARG A 152 -7.77 -27.50 -7.34
CA ARG A 152 -8.25 -26.13 -7.19
C ARG A 152 -9.59 -26.00 -7.92
N GLU A 153 -10.68 -25.78 -7.19
CA GLU A 153 -11.91 -25.29 -7.82
C GLU A 153 -11.61 -23.88 -8.33
N VAL A 154 -11.47 -23.75 -9.66
CA VAL A 154 -11.25 -22.46 -10.31
C VAL A 154 -12.57 -21.70 -10.25
N ILE A 155 -12.76 -20.90 -9.20
CA ILE A 155 -13.85 -19.92 -9.15
C ILE A 155 -13.38 -18.72 -9.99
N TYR A 156 -13.85 -18.65 -11.23
CA TYR A 156 -13.80 -17.42 -12.01
C TYR A 156 -14.71 -16.40 -11.34
N TYR A 157 -14.15 -15.29 -10.86
CA TYR A 157 -14.90 -14.08 -10.52
C TYR A 157 -14.97 -13.18 -11.74
#